data_AF-A0A379LSY2-F1
#
_entry.id   AF-A0A379LSY2-F1
#
_cell.length_a   1.000
_cell.length_b   1.000
_cell.length_c   1.000
_cell.angle_alpha   90.00
_cell.angle_beta   90.00
_cell.angle_gamma   90.00
#
_symmetry.space_group_name_H-M   'P 1'
#
loop_
_entity.id
_entity.type
_entity.pdbx_description
1 polymer ?
#
loop_
_entity_poly.entity_id
_entity_poly.type
_entity_poly.pdbx_seq_one_letter_code
_entity_poly.pdbx_strand_id
1 'polypeptide(L)'
;MSKNLSSLNNIRTLRAEARNMALDMLEELRQKLETVVNERREEENARAAEAREKAEKLAFYQELLMEEGINPAELVNSASPLGNRQKETRKASGEIPLQ
;
A
#
# COMPACT_ATOMS: atom_id res chain seq x y z
N MET A 1 18.92 -3.20 11.01
CA MET A 1 19.92 -2.41 10.25
C MET A 1 21.20 -3.22 10.14
N SER A 2 21.75 -3.37 8.95
CA SER A 2 23.04 -4.04 8.74
C SER A 2 24.16 -3.24 9.43
N LYS A 3 25.06 -3.95 10.16
CA LYS A 3 26.18 -3.34 10.91
C LYS A 3 27.20 -2.59 10.03
N ASN A 4 27.11 -2.72 8.71
CA ASN A 4 28.10 -2.18 7.76
C ASN A 4 27.77 -0.75 7.29
N LEU A 5 26.50 -0.32 7.37
CA LEU A 5 26.09 1.02 6.91
C LEU A 5 26.07 2.06 8.04
N SER A 6 26.22 1.64 9.30
CA SER A 6 26.20 2.54 10.46
C SER A 6 27.42 3.46 10.52
N SER A 7 28.59 3.02 10.06
CA SER A 7 29.79 3.87 9.95
C SER A 7 29.60 5.00 8.92
N LEU A 8 28.89 4.72 7.82
CA LEU A 8 28.51 5.70 6.79
C LEU A 8 27.51 6.75 7.30
N ASN A 9 26.72 6.44 8.32
CA ASN A 9 25.73 7.36 8.88
C ASN A 9 26.35 8.47 9.75
N ASN A 10 27.54 8.23 10.32
CA ASN A 10 28.22 9.24 11.13
C ASN A 10 29.35 9.90 10.33
N ILE A 11 29.16 11.17 10.00
CA ILE A 11 30.08 11.94 9.17
C ILE A 11 31.50 12.08 9.78
N ARG A 12 31.64 12.00 11.12
CA ARG A 12 32.94 12.09 11.78
C ARG A 12 33.77 10.82 11.53
N THR A 13 33.16 9.65 11.71
CA THR A 13 33.78 8.35 11.38
C THR A 13 34.06 8.25 9.89
N LEU A 14 33.08 8.62 9.05
CA LEU A 14 33.24 8.59 7.59
C LEU A 14 34.41 9.46 7.12
N ARG A 15 34.59 10.67 7.67
CA ARG A 15 35.73 11.54 7.36
C ARG A 15 37.07 10.95 7.82
N ALA A 16 37.09 10.29 8.98
CA ALA A 16 38.30 9.66 9.49
C ALA A 16 38.75 8.50 8.59
N GLU A 17 37.80 7.67 8.14
CA GLU A 17 38.03 6.56 7.22
C GLU A 17 38.43 7.06 5.82
N ALA A 18 37.75 8.09 5.30
CA ALA A 18 38.01 8.65 3.98
C ALA A 18 39.40 9.29 3.82
N ARG A 19 40.02 9.78 4.91
CA ARG A 19 41.39 10.32 4.87
C ARG A 19 42.44 9.29 4.47
N ASN A 20 42.17 8.01 4.68
CA ASN A 20 43.06 6.91 4.33
C ASN A 20 42.73 6.28 2.97
N MET A 21 41.76 6.83 2.23
CA MET A 21 41.37 6.38 0.90
C MET A 21 41.79 7.38 -0.18
N ALA A 22 42.04 6.87 -1.38
CA ALA A 22 42.24 7.71 -2.55
C ALA A 22 40.92 8.38 -2.98
N LEU A 23 41.01 9.57 -3.57
CA LEU A 23 39.84 10.31 -4.05
C LEU A 23 39.03 9.49 -5.07
N ASP A 24 39.70 8.84 -6.03
CA ASP A 24 39.06 8.01 -7.05
C ASP A 24 38.20 6.88 -6.46
N MET A 25 38.67 6.28 -5.36
CA MET A 25 37.93 5.23 -4.65
C MET A 25 36.69 5.78 -3.95
N LEU A 26 36.77 7.00 -3.40
CA LEU A 26 35.62 7.68 -2.80
C LEU A 26 34.58 8.06 -3.86
N GLU A 27 35.01 8.47 -5.04
CA GLU A 27 34.13 8.76 -6.18
C GLU A 27 33.43 7.49 -6.70
N GLU A 28 34.16 6.38 -6.81
CA GLU A 28 33.57 5.09 -7.20
C GLU A 28 32.54 4.61 -6.15
N LEU A 29 32.84 4.75 -4.86
CA LEU A 29 31.90 4.42 -3.79
C LEU A 29 30.66 5.32 -3.83
N ARG A 30 30.84 6.62 -4.09
CA ARG A 30 29.73 7.57 -4.28
C ARG A 30 28.83 7.13 -5.42
N GLN A 31 29.42 6.78 -6.56
CA GLN A 31 28.67 6.35 -7.74
C GLN A 31 27.84 5.10 -7.45
N LYS A 32 28.43 4.09 -6.79
CA LYS A 32 27.71 2.87 -6.39
C LYS A 32 26.55 3.17 -5.44
N LEU A 33 26.78 4.03 -4.44
CA LEU A 33 25.73 4.42 -3.51
C LEU A 33 24.61 5.20 -4.21
N GLU A 34 24.96 6.08 -5.14
CA GLU A 34 24.01 6.84 -5.95
C GLU A 34 23.14 5.91 -6.81
N THR A 35 23.74 4.90 -7.45
CA THR A 35 22.99 3.85 -8.18
C THR A 35 21.98 3.15 -7.26
N VAL A 36 22.42 2.66 -6.09
CA VAL A 36 21.53 1.97 -5.13
C VAL A 36 20.41 2.88 -4.63
N VAL A 37 20.70 4.16 -4.38
CA VAL A 37 19.68 5.14 -3.96
C VAL A 37 18.66 5.37 -5.08
N ASN A 38 19.11 5.48 -6.33
CA ASN A 38 18.22 5.68 -7.46
C ASN A 38 17.33 4.47 -7.71
N GLU A 39 17.89 3.25 -7.71
CA GLU A 39 17.11 2.01 -7.81
C GLU A 39 16.00 1.95 -6.75
N ARG A 40 16.34 2.26 -5.49
CA ARG A 40 15.37 2.25 -4.39
C ARG A 40 14.30 3.33 -4.53
N ARG A 41 14.66 4.52 -5.02
CA ARG A 41 13.72 5.60 -5.32
C ARG A 41 12.78 5.22 -6.47
N GLU A 42 13.31 4.59 -7.51
CA GLU A 42 12.53 4.11 -8.66
C GLU A 42 11.55 3.03 -8.24
N GLU A 43 11.98 2.03 -7.45
CA GLU A 43 11.09 1.02 -6.88
C GLU A 43 9.97 1.64 -6.05
N GLU A 44 10.30 2.62 -5.20
CA GLU A 44 9.33 3.26 -4.31
C GLU A 44 8.35 4.14 -5.09
N ASN A 45 8.84 4.88 -6.09
CA ASN A 45 8.02 5.67 -7.01
C ASN A 45 7.13 4.78 -7.88
N ALA A 46 7.64 3.65 -8.40
CA ALA A 46 6.86 2.71 -9.18
C ALA A 46 5.72 2.11 -8.33
N ARG A 47 6.02 1.69 -7.09
CA ARG A 47 4.99 1.23 -6.15
C ARG A 47 3.95 2.30 -5.85
N ALA A 48 4.39 3.55 -5.66
CA ALA A 48 3.48 4.67 -5.43
C ALA A 48 2.62 4.97 -6.67
N ALA A 49 3.19 4.90 -7.87
CA ALA A 49 2.49 5.10 -9.13
C ALA A 49 1.46 4.00 -9.38
N GLU A 50 1.81 2.73 -9.19
CA GLU A 50 0.86 1.62 -9.29
C GLU A 50 -0.30 1.74 -8.28
N ALA A 51 0.01 2.17 -7.05
CA ALA A 51 -1.02 2.39 -6.04
C ALA A 51 -1.96 3.54 -6.43
N ARG A 52 -1.42 4.64 -6.98
CA ARG A 52 -2.21 5.77 -7.49
C ARG A 52 -3.06 5.36 -8.67
N GLU A 53 -2.51 4.67 -9.67
CA GLU A 53 -3.25 4.22 -10.84
C GLU A 53 -4.39 3.27 -10.45
N LYS A 54 -4.14 2.36 -9.50
CA LYS A 54 -5.20 1.51 -8.94
C LYS A 54 -6.27 2.33 -8.21
N ALA A 55 -5.88 3.32 -7.42
CA ALA A 55 -6.81 4.20 -6.72
C ALA A 55 -7.65 5.06 -7.67
N GLU A 56 -7.04 5.62 -8.72
CA GLU A 56 -7.72 6.43 -9.75
C GLU A 56 -8.72 5.58 -10.53
N LYS A 57 -8.32 4.36 -10.96
CA LYS A 57 -9.24 3.42 -11.62
C LYS A 57 -10.40 3.06 -10.70
N LEU A 58 -10.14 2.75 -9.42
CA LEU A 58 -11.19 2.45 -8.44
C LEU A 58 -12.15 3.62 -8.25
N ALA A 59 -11.64 4.85 -8.14
CA ALA A 59 -12.46 6.05 -8.02
C ALA A 59 -13.35 6.26 -9.26
N PHE A 60 -12.77 6.12 -10.46
CA PHE A 60 -13.52 6.20 -11.71
C PHE A 60 -14.66 5.16 -11.79
N TYR A 61 -14.38 3.90 -11.44
CA TYR A 61 -15.41 2.87 -11.43
C TYR A 61 -16.47 3.09 -10.34
N GLN A 62 -16.09 3.64 -9.18
CA GLN A 62 -17.05 4.00 -8.13
C GLN A 62 -18.03 5.07 -8.61
N GLU A 63 -17.54 6.11 -9.30
CA GLU A 63 -18.38 7.17 -9.84
C GLU A 63 -19.34 6.64 -10.92
N LEU A 64 -18.85 5.81 -11.85
CA LEU A 64 -19.67 5.21 -12.89
C LEU A 64 -20.78 4.30 -12.32
N LEU A 65 -20.48 3.48 -11.31
CA LEU A 65 -21.48 2.64 -10.65
C LEU A 65 -22.54 3.47 -9.95
N MET A 66 -22.14 4.57 -9.30
CA MET A 66 -23.08 5.49 -8.67
C MET A 66 -23.97 6.20 -9.69
N GLU A 67 -23.44 6.58 -10.85
CA GLU A 67 -24.21 7.19 -11.95
C GLU A 67 -25.28 6.23 -12.50
N GLU A 68 -24.95 4.94 -12.62
CA GLU A 68 -25.88 3.86 -13.00
C GLU A 68 -26.85 3.48 -11.85
N GLY A 69 -26.79 4.17 -10.70
CA GLY A 69 -27.65 3.92 -9.53
C GLY A 69 -27.30 2.65 -8.76
N ILE A 70 -26.13 2.07 -9.01
CA ILE A 70 -25.63 0.86 -8.34
C ILE A 70 -24.71 1.26 -7.20
N ASN A 71 -25.09 0.94 -5.96
CA ASN A 71 -24.22 1.20 -4.82
C ASN A 71 -23.04 0.20 -4.82
N PRO A 72 -21.78 0.66 -4.91
CA PRO A 72 -20.61 -0.24 -4.96
C PRO A 72 -20.48 -1.11 -3.70
N ALA A 73 -20.96 -0.65 -2.54
CA ALA A 73 -20.95 -1.43 -1.30
C ALA A 73 -21.95 -2.61 -1.34
N GLU A 74 -23.09 -2.45 -2.01
CA GLU A 74 -24.07 -3.53 -2.17
C GLU A 74 -23.59 -4.57 -3.21
N LEU A 75 -22.91 -4.11 -4.26
CA LEU A 75 -22.35 -4.98 -5.30
C LEU A 75 -21.29 -5.95 -4.72
N VAL A 76 -20.36 -5.46 -3.91
CA VAL A 76 -19.32 -6.29 -3.26
C VAL A 76 -19.94 -7.33 -2.30
N ASN A 77 -20.98 -6.93 -1.56
CA ASN A 77 -21.71 -7.86 -0.69
C ASN A 77 -22.51 -8.90 -1.49
N SER A 78 -23.02 -8.53 -2.67
CA SER A 78 -23.74 -9.45 -3.57
C SER A 78 -22.83 -10.41 -4.35
N ALA A 79 -21.57 -10.01 -4.60
CA ALA A 79 -20.55 -10.80 -5.29
C ALA A 79 -19.83 -11.81 -4.39
N SER A 80 -20.12 -11.80 -3.08
CA SER A 80 -19.73 -12.90 -2.18
C SER A 80 -20.38 -14.20 -2.68
N PRO A 81 -19.63 -15.30 -2.85
CA PRO A 81 -20.19 -16.56 -3.33
C PRO A 81 -21.33 -16.95 -2.40
N LEU A 82 -22.52 -17.06 -2.98
CA LEU A 82 -23.79 -17.44 -2.37
C LEU A 82 -23.60 -18.44 -1.21
N GLY A 83 -23.54 -17.92 0.01
CA GLY A 83 -23.40 -18.67 1.24
C GLY A 83 -24.51 -18.29 2.20
N ASN A 84 -25.67 -18.95 2.04
CA ASN A 84 -26.77 -19.04 2.99
C ASN A 84 -27.62 -17.78 3.23
N ARG A 85 -28.56 -17.54 2.30
CA ARG A 85 -29.89 -17.05 2.68
C ARG A 85 -30.61 -18.14 3.47
N GLN A 86 -30.48 -18.15 4.80
CA GLN A 86 -31.49 -18.78 5.66
C GLN A 86 -32.60 -17.76 5.87
N LYS A 87 -33.66 -17.88 5.06
CA LYS A 87 -34.98 -17.33 5.39
C LYS A 87 -35.52 -18.16 6.55
N GLU A 88 -35.44 -17.63 7.76
CA GLU A 88 -36.23 -18.16 8.87
C GLU A 88 -37.49 -17.30 9.09
N THR A 89 -38.53 -18.02 9.39
CA THR A 89 -39.92 -17.78 9.05
C THR A 89 -40.61 -16.79 10.00
N ARG A 90 -41.58 -16.07 9.44
CA ARG A 90 -42.54 -15.25 10.20
C ARG A 90 -43.22 -16.12 11.25
N LYS A 91 -42.91 -15.93 12.54
CA LYS A 91 -43.74 -16.45 13.63
C LYS A 91 -44.95 -15.54 13.81
N ALA A 92 -46.08 -16.00 13.28
CA ALA A 92 -47.40 -15.57 13.69
C ALA A 92 -47.74 -16.28 15.00
N SER A 93 -47.84 -15.54 16.09
CA SER A 93 -48.58 -15.88 17.31
C SER A 93 -48.83 -14.51 17.95
N GLY A 94 -50.01 -13.92 17.80
CA GLY A 94 -51.23 -14.42 18.41
C GLY A 94 -51.35 -13.84 19.83
N GLU A 95 -51.21 -12.52 19.97
CA GLU A 95 -51.64 -11.82 21.19
C GLU A 95 -53.14 -11.53 21.06
N ILE A 96 -53.93 -12.21 21.88
CA ILE A 96 -55.33 -11.87 22.16
C ILE A 96 -55.39 -11.42 23.64
N PRO A 97 -56.18 -10.39 23.97
CA PRO A 97 -55.85 -9.43 25.02
C PRO A 97 -56.57 -9.68 26.36
N LEU A 98 -56.04 -8.98 27.39
CA LEU A 98 -56.72 -8.43 28.59
C LEU A 98 -57.76 -9.31 29.30
N GLN A 99 -57.40 -9.79 30.49
CA GLN A 99 -58.12 -9.52 31.75
C GLN A 99 -57.18 -9.74 32.94
#